data_AF-A0A269Z124-F1
#
_entry.id   AF-A0A269Z124-F1
#
_cell.length_a   1.000
_cell.length_b   1.000
_cell.length_c   1.000
_cell.angle_alpha   90.00
_cell.angle_beta   90.00
_cell.angle_gamma   90.00
#
_symmetry.space_group_name_H-M   'P 1'
#
loop_
_entity.id
_entity.type
_entity.pdbx_description
1 polymer ?
#
loop_
_entity_poly.entity_id
_entity_poly.type
_entity_poly.pdbx_seq_one_letter_code
_entity_poly.pdbx_strand_id
1 'polypeptide(L)'
;TNTIAAEFKGWSPEVTALITQADSSITPRKINALPDTHRWKRQSGITLIGDAAHLMAPSGEGANLAMFDGSELAQAIIEQPNDIETAFAQYEQALFP
;
A
#
# COMPACT_ATOMS: atom_id res chain seq x y z
N THR A 1 16.39 15.16 -15.43
CA THR A 1 17.01 13.92 -15.94
C THR A 1 18.51 13.90 -15.73
N ASN A 2 19.27 14.92 -16.17
CA ASN A 2 20.75 14.92 -16.01
C ASN A 2 21.24 14.76 -14.56
N THR A 3 20.56 15.37 -13.58
CA THR A 3 20.88 15.18 -12.15
C THR A 3 20.66 13.74 -11.69
N ILE A 4 19.63 13.06 -12.21
CA ILE A 4 19.31 11.68 -11.85
C ILE A 4 20.26 10.72 -12.56
N ALA A 5 20.54 10.94 -13.85
CA ALA A 5 21.51 10.14 -14.59
C ALA A 5 22.93 10.23 -13.98
N ALA A 6 23.29 11.36 -13.35
CA ALA A 6 24.56 11.52 -12.66
C ALA A 6 24.74 10.56 -11.47
N GLU A 7 23.66 10.13 -10.81
CA GLU A 7 23.70 9.11 -9.74
C GLU A 7 24.12 7.73 -10.27
N PHE A 8 24.03 7.50 -11.58
CA PHE A 8 24.37 6.23 -12.25
C PHE A 8 25.71 6.31 -13.00
N LYS A 9 26.64 7.16 -12.56
CA LYS A 9 27.97 7.28 -13.17
C LYS A 9 28.68 5.92 -13.24
N GLY A 10 29.16 5.54 -14.43
CA GLY A 10 29.88 4.29 -14.67
C GLY A 10 29.00 3.13 -15.15
N TRP A 11 27.68 3.31 -15.23
CA TRP A 11 26.77 2.35 -15.84
C TRP A 11 26.84 2.41 -17.37
N SER A 12 26.34 1.37 -18.05
CA SER A 12 26.39 1.30 -19.51
C SER A 12 25.55 2.40 -20.17
N PRO A 13 25.94 2.86 -21.37
CA PRO A 13 25.16 3.87 -22.11
C PRO A 13 23.72 3.45 -22.35
N GLU A 14 23.46 2.17 -22.60
CA GLU A 14 22.13 1.63 -22.87
C GLU A 14 21.20 1.75 -21.66
N VAL A 15 21.71 1.53 -20.44
CA VAL A 15 20.89 1.67 -19.22
C VAL A 15 20.64 3.14 -18.91
N THR A 16 21.64 4.00 -19.04
CA THR A 16 21.47 5.45 -18.80
C THR A 16 20.60 6.12 -19.87
N ALA A 17 20.53 5.56 -21.08
CA ALA A 17 19.60 5.99 -22.13
C ALA A 17 18.13 5.84 -21.70
N LEU A 18 17.78 4.81 -20.91
CA LEU A 18 16.42 4.64 -20.37
C LEU A 18 15.96 5.83 -19.50
N ILE A 19 16.91 6.53 -18.85
CA ILE A 19 16.64 7.70 -18.02
C ILE A 19 16.68 9.00 -18.84
N THR A 20 17.65 9.11 -19.76
CA THR A 20 17.92 10.36 -20.50
C THR A 20 17.05 10.54 -21.74
N GLN A 21 16.54 9.45 -22.32
CA GLN A 21 15.70 9.44 -23.52
C GLN A 21 14.23 9.11 -23.22
N ALA A 22 13.83 9.11 -21.95
CA ALA A 22 12.42 8.95 -21.60
C ALA A 22 11.59 10.14 -22.11
N ASP A 23 10.46 9.85 -22.77
CA ASP A 23 9.53 10.87 -23.29
C ASP A 23 8.68 11.54 -22.18
N SER A 24 8.79 11.07 -20.95
CA SER A 24 8.01 11.54 -19.80
C SER A 24 8.86 12.32 -18.80
N SER A 25 8.20 13.20 -18.05
CA SER A 25 8.84 13.88 -16.94
C SER A 25 9.02 12.94 -15.74
N ILE A 26 10.17 13.03 -15.09
CA ILE A 26 10.43 12.27 -13.86
C ILE A 26 9.70 12.96 -12.70
N THR A 27 8.78 12.24 -12.07
CA THR A 27 8.08 12.69 -10.88
C THR A 27 8.66 12.01 -9.63
N PRO A 28 9.43 12.72 -8.79
CA PRO A 28 9.95 12.13 -7.57
C PRO A 28 8.81 11.86 -6.57
N ARG A 29 8.77 10.63 -6.04
CA ARG A 29 7.81 10.20 -5.02
C ARG A 29 8.60 9.57 -3.87
N LYS A 30 8.38 10.04 -2.65
CA LYS A 30 8.97 9.41 -1.47
C LYS A 30 8.32 8.04 -1.26
N ILE A 31 9.14 7.04 -1.01
CA ILE A 31 8.67 5.72 -0.58
C ILE A 31 8.64 5.74 0.94
N ASN A 32 7.46 5.53 1.52
CA ASN A 32 7.24 5.43 2.96
C ASN A 32 6.60 4.08 3.27
N ALA A 33 6.71 3.63 4.51
CA ALA A 33 6.02 2.45 5.03
C ALA A 33 5.59 2.71 6.47
N LEU A 34 4.48 2.09 6.88
CA LEU A 34 4.14 1.98 8.29
C LEU A 34 5.04 0.94 8.97
N PRO A 35 5.29 1.04 10.30
CA PRO A 35 5.98 -0.01 11.03
C PRO A 35 5.22 -1.35 10.97
N ASP A 36 5.90 -2.49 10.91
CA ASP A 36 5.26 -3.82 10.90
C ASP A 36 4.37 -4.06 12.14
N THR A 37 4.70 -3.41 13.26
CA THR A 37 3.94 -3.44 14.52
C THR A 37 2.77 -2.44 14.54
N HIS A 38 2.51 -1.72 13.45
CA HIS A 38 1.42 -0.74 13.39
C HIS A 38 0.08 -1.42 13.61
N ARG A 39 -0.63 -0.98 14.65
CA ARG A 39 -1.98 -1.38 15.01
C ARG A 39 -2.69 -0.14 15.55
N TRP A 40 -4.01 -0.15 15.58
CA TRP A 40 -4.81 0.91 16.17
C TRP A 40 -5.72 0.37 17.28
N LYS A 41 -6.13 1.26 18.18
CA LYS A 41 -7.21 0.98 19.11
C LYS A 41 -8.53 1.10 18.36
N ARG A 42 -9.31 0.03 18.33
CA ARG A 42 -10.63 -0.05 17.71
C ARG A 42 -11.52 1.14 18.09
N GLN A 43 -12.18 1.73 17.11
CA GLN A 43 -13.12 2.84 17.25
C GLN A 43 -14.48 2.40 16.69
N SER A 44 -15.56 2.75 17.38
CA SER A 44 -16.91 2.36 16.94
C SER A 44 -17.24 2.96 15.58
N GLY A 45 -17.79 2.14 14.69
CA GLY A 45 -18.19 2.50 13.34
C GLY A 45 -17.03 2.81 12.38
N ILE A 46 -15.77 2.56 12.76
CA ILE A 46 -14.59 2.88 11.93
C ILE A 46 -13.65 1.67 11.86
N THR A 47 -13.15 1.38 10.66
CA THR A 47 -12.03 0.47 10.41
C THR A 47 -11.15 1.05 9.29
N LEU A 48 -9.95 0.50 9.09
CA LEU A 48 -9.01 0.90 8.04
C LEU A 48 -8.75 -0.26 7.09
N ILE A 49 -8.49 0.04 5.81
CA ILE A 49 -8.10 -0.92 4.76
C ILE A 49 -6.97 -0.32 3.92
N GLY A 50 -6.25 -1.17 3.18
CA GLY A 50 -5.21 -0.75 2.23
C GLY A 50 -4.09 0.05 2.90
N ASP A 51 -3.54 1.04 2.20
CA ASP A 51 -2.44 1.86 2.71
C ASP A 51 -2.74 2.56 4.05
N ALA A 52 -4.02 2.82 4.37
CA ALA A 52 -4.38 3.39 5.67
C ALA A 52 -4.14 2.40 6.82
N ALA A 53 -4.24 1.09 6.55
CA ALA A 53 -3.99 0.03 7.50
C ALA A 53 -2.53 -0.46 7.48
N HIS A 54 -1.93 -0.57 6.30
CA HIS A 54 -0.65 -1.27 6.10
C HIS A 54 0.14 -0.74 4.90
N LEU A 55 0.32 0.59 4.77
CA LEU A 55 1.22 1.16 3.76
C LEU A 55 2.60 0.48 3.80
N MET A 56 3.02 -0.03 2.64
CA MET A 56 4.29 -0.73 2.44
C MET A 56 5.11 -0.10 1.32
N ALA A 57 6.40 -0.43 1.26
CA ALA A 57 7.21 -0.13 0.10
C ALA A 57 6.64 -0.85 -1.15
N PRO A 58 6.69 -0.25 -2.35
CA PRO A 58 6.17 -0.87 -3.56
C PRO A 58 6.85 -2.21 -3.88
N SER A 59 6.13 -3.30 -3.65
CA SER A 59 6.53 -4.67 -3.99
C SER A 59 5.71 -5.27 -5.14
N GLY A 60 4.70 -4.54 -5.62
CA GLY A 60 3.69 -5.03 -6.56
C GLY A 60 2.39 -5.51 -5.89
N GLU A 61 2.39 -5.71 -4.58
CA GLU A 61 1.26 -6.35 -3.88
C GLU A 61 0.29 -5.39 -3.16
N GLY A 62 0.70 -4.15 -2.88
CA GLY A 62 -0.12 -3.23 -2.07
C GLY A 62 -1.54 -3.01 -2.61
N ALA A 63 -1.69 -2.91 -3.95
CA ALA A 63 -3.01 -2.79 -4.57
C ALA A 63 -3.85 -4.06 -4.43
N ASN A 64 -3.25 -5.24 -4.61
CA ASN A 64 -3.93 -6.52 -4.45
C ASN A 64 -4.42 -6.70 -3.00
N LEU A 65 -3.58 -6.37 -2.03
CA LEU A 65 -3.91 -6.45 -0.61
C LEU A 65 -5.02 -5.47 -0.23
N ALA A 66 -4.99 -4.24 -0.72
CA ALA A 66 -6.09 -3.29 -0.50
C ALA A 66 -7.42 -3.77 -1.10
N MET A 67 -7.39 -4.41 -2.27
CA MET A 67 -8.59 -5.01 -2.87
C MET A 67 -9.09 -6.22 -2.05
N PHE A 68 -8.16 -7.04 -1.57
CA PHE A 68 -8.46 -8.20 -0.73
C PHE A 68 -9.08 -7.77 0.61
N ASP A 69 -8.54 -6.73 1.26
CA ASP A 69 -9.14 -6.13 2.45
C ASP A 69 -10.59 -5.71 2.21
N GLY A 70 -10.84 -5.06 1.07
CA GLY A 70 -12.18 -4.64 0.69
C GLY A 70 -13.15 -5.81 0.55
N SER A 71 -12.71 -6.94 -0.03
CA SER A 71 -13.54 -8.14 -0.14
C SER A 71 -13.78 -8.80 1.20
N GLU A 72 -12.75 -8.94 2.04
CA GLU A 72 -12.88 -9.57 3.37
C GLU A 72 -13.76 -8.73 4.30
N LEU A 73 -13.61 -7.40 4.28
CA LEU A 73 -14.45 -6.49 5.02
C LEU A 73 -15.91 -6.57 4.56
N ALA A 74 -16.16 -6.59 3.25
CA ALA A 74 -17.51 -6.71 2.71
C ALA A 74 -18.17 -8.04 3.13
N GLN A 75 -17.41 -9.14 3.09
CA GLN A 75 -17.89 -10.46 3.52
C GLN A 75 -18.27 -10.45 5.01
N ALA A 76 -17.42 -9.90 5.88
CA ALA A 76 -17.71 -9.79 7.31
C ALA A 76 -18.97 -8.97 7.60
N ILE A 77 -19.21 -7.89 6.84
CA ILE A 77 -20.43 -7.06 6.95
C ILE A 77 -21.67 -7.86 6.53
N ILE A 78 -21.59 -8.62 5.44
CA ILE A 78 -22.71 -9.45 4.95
C ILE A 78 -23.08 -10.53 5.97
N GLU A 79 -22.08 -11.12 6.65
CA GLU A 79 -22.28 -12.14 7.67
C GLU A 79 -22.84 -11.58 8.99
N GLN A 80 -22.65 -10.28 9.25
CA GLN A 80 -23.11 -9.58 10.45
C GLN A 80 -24.00 -8.35 10.12
N PRO A 81 -25.16 -8.54 9.45
CA PRO A 81 -25.91 -7.43 8.84
C PRO A 81 -26.49 -6.41 9.83
N ASN A 82 -26.59 -6.76 11.12
CA ASN A 82 -27.10 -5.89 12.18
C ASN A 82 -26.07 -5.61 13.28
N ASP A 83 -24.81 -6.04 13.10
CA ASP A 83 -23.74 -5.89 14.08
C ASP A 83 -22.40 -5.55 13.42
N ILE A 84 -22.28 -4.28 13.02
CA ILE A 84 -21.09 -3.77 12.35
C ILE A 84 -19.83 -3.83 13.24
N GLU A 85 -20.02 -3.80 14.56
CA GLU A 85 -18.92 -3.83 15.51
C GLU A 85 -18.29 -5.21 15.56
N THR A 86 -19.10 -6.27 15.57
CA THR A 86 -18.64 -7.64 15.41
C THR A 86 -18.01 -7.86 14.03
N ALA A 87 -18.63 -7.32 12.97
CA ALA A 87 -18.10 -7.41 11.60
C ALA A 87 -16.66 -6.90 11.51
N PHE A 88 -16.40 -5.64 11.90
CA PHE A 88 -15.02 -5.17 11.77
C PHE A 88 -14.06 -5.75 12.81
N ALA A 89 -14.54 -6.27 13.96
CA ALA A 89 -13.66 -6.94 14.92
C ALA A 89 -13.12 -8.25 14.33
N GLN A 90 -13.97 -9.00 13.62
CA GLN A 90 -13.57 -10.21 12.89
C GLN A 90 -12.61 -9.88 11.75
N TYR A 91 -12.92 -8.86 10.96
CA TYR A 91 -12.03 -8.38 9.89
C TYR A 91 -10.66 -7.93 10.42
N GLU A 92 -10.62 -7.06 11.45
CA GLU A 92 -9.36 -6.57 12.03
C GLU A 92 -8.53 -7.69 12.65
N GLN A 93 -9.18 -8.71 13.23
CA GLN A 93 -8.47 -9.89 13.75
C GLN A 93 -7.81 -10.68 12.62
N ALA A 94 -8.48 -10.84 11.48
CA ALA A 94 -7.93 -11.54 10.32
C ALA A 94 -6.83 -10.72 9.60
N LEU A 95 -6.93 -9.38 9.64
CA LEU A 95 -5.96 -8.46 9.05
C LEU A 95 -4.57 -8.55 9.72
N PHE A 96 -4.52 -8.98 10.98
CA PHE A 96 -3.31 -9.02 11.80
C PHE A 96 -3.05 -10.41 12.38
N PRO A 97 -2.50 -11.35 11.57
CA PRO A 97 -2.09 -12.66 12.07
C PRO A 97 -0.93 -12.59 13.08
#